data_AF-A0A249NXE3-F1
#
_entry.id   AF-A0A249NXE3-F1
#
_cell.length_a   1.000
_cell.length_b   1.000
_cell.length_c   1.000
_cell.angle_alpha   90.00
_cell.angle_beta   90.00
_cell.angle_gamma   90.00
#
_symmetry.space_group_name_H-M   'P 1'
#
loop_
_entity.id
_entity.type
_entity.pdbx_description
1 polymer ?
#
loop_
_entity_poly.entity_id
_entity_poly.type
_entity_poly.pdbx_seq_one_letter_code
_entity_poly.pdbx_strand_id
1 'polypeptide(L)'
;MSDVLFSPEVTRRQGIMLTHLSRWYTNAETRRMATSVNAELLALSNLRTPFPGKLGVIQEGALADILVLNGNPLEDIRLIEDPEKNVAVVMKDGRVRKNAL
;
A
#
# COMPACT_ATOMS: atom_id res chain seq x y z
N MET A 1 -0.58 14.01 -18.13
CA MET A 1 -0.65 13.90 -16.66
C MET A 1 -1.90 13.09 -16.34
N SER A 2 -1.76 11.84 -15.88
CA SER A 2 -2.94 11.05 -15.50
C SER A 2 -3.28 11.45 -14.07
N ASP A 3 -4.30 12.29 -13.91
CA ASP A 3 -4.75 12.72 -12.59
C ASP A 3 -5.61 11.61 -11.96
N VAL A 4 -4.95 10.78 -11.16
CA VAL A 4 -5.53 9.59 -10.54
C VAL A 4 -6.27 9.93 -9.24
N LEU A 5 -6.02 11.10 -8.66
CA LEU A 5 -6.50 11.47 -7.32
C LEU A 5 -7.95 11.96 -7.33
N PHE A 6 -8.43 12.49 -8.46
CA PHE A 6 -9.80 13.01 -8.60
C PHE A 6 -10.67 12.19 -9.55
N SER A 7 -10.22 11.00 -9.95
CA SER A 7 -10.97 10.11 -10.85
C SER A 7 -11.12 8.70 -10.27
N PRO A 8 -12.31 8.34 -9.73
CA PRO A 8 -12.58 7.00 -9.22
C PRO A 8 -12.33 5.90 -10.26
N GLU A 9 -12.58 6.21 -11.54
CA GLU A 9 -12.36 5.27 -12.63
C GLU A 9 -10.88 4.93 -12.80
N VAL A 10 -10.01 5.93 -12.74
CA VAL A 10 -8.55 5.78 -12.89
C VAL A 10 -7.92 5.27 -11.58
N THR A 11 -8.49 5.56 -10.41
CA THR A 11 -8.00 5.05 -9.10
C THR A 11 -7.89 3.52 -9.09
N ARG A 12 -8.80 2.80 -9.77
CA ARG A 12 -8.72 1.34 -9.91
C ARG A 12 -7.42 0.85 -10.55
N ARG A 13 -6.72 1.70 -11.29
CA ARG A 13 -5.46 1.36 -11.96
C ARG A 13 -4.22 1.66 -11.11
N GLN A 14 -4.35 2.19 -9.90
CA GLN A 14 -3.20 2.52 -9.04
C GLN A 14 -2.29 1.32 -8.79
N GLY A 15 -2.87 0.13 -8.55
CA GLY A 15 -2.09 -1.10 -8.40
C GLY A 15 -1.22 -1.39 -9.62
N ILE A 16 -1.81 -1.31 -10.82
CA ILE A 16 -1.11 -1.49 -12.11
C ILE A 16 -0.03 -0.42 -12.33
N MET A 17 -0.32 0.83 -11.97
CA MET A 17 0.67 1.90 -12.10
C MET A 17 1.89 1.66 -11.20
N LEU A 18 1.66 1.13 -9.99
CA LEU A 18 2.75 0.79 -9.07
C LEU A 18 3.62 -0.34 -9.63
N THR A 19 3.02 -1.38 -10.22
CA THR A 19 3.78 -2.52 -10.76
C THR A 19 4.65 -2.15 -11.95
N HIS A 20 4.33 -1.09 -12.70
CA HIS A 20 5.23 -0.59 -13.75
C HIS A 20 6.62 -0.21 -13.24
N LEU A 21 6.77 0.15 -11.96
CA LEU A 21 8.08 0.43 -11.35
C LEU A 21 8.99 -0.79 -11.34
N SER A 22 8.43 -2.01 -11.40
CA SER A 22 9.20 -3.26 -11.41
C SER A 22 10.08 -3.43 -12.65
N ARG A 23 9.91 -2.56 -13.66
CA ARG A 23 10.80 -2.49 -14.83
C ARG A 23 12.19 -1.94 -14.48
N TRP A 24 12.28 -1.15 -13.42
CA TRP A 24 13.52 -0.47 -13.01
C TRP A 24 13.95 -0.81 -11.59
N TYR A 25 13.02 -1.26 -10.74
CA TYR A 25 13.26 -1.57 -9.34
C TYR A 25 12.89 -3.02 -9.05
N THR A 26 13.51 -3.60 -8.03
CA THR A 26 13.09 -4.91 -7.53
C THR A 26 11.68 -4.85 -6.92
N ASN A 27 11.03 -6.00 -6.78
CA ASN A 27 9.73 -6.10 -6.09
C ASN A 27 9.81 -5.55 -4.65
N ALA A 28 10.92 -5.83 -3.95
CA ALA A 28 11.15 -5.34 -2.59
C ALA A 28 11.26 -3.80 -2.54
N GLU A 29 11.98 -3.19 -3.48
CA GLU A 29 12.08 -1.73 -3.60
C GLU A 29 10.74 -1.09 -3.97
N THR A 30 10.03 -1.67 -4.94
CA THR A 30 8.69 -1.22 -5.35
C THR A 30 7.72 -1.23 -4.17
N ARG A 31 7.69 -2.33 -3.39
CA ARG A 31 6.89 -2.43 -2.18
C ARG A 31 7.30 -1.40 -1.12
N ARG A 32 8.60 -1.18 -0.90
CA ARG A 32 9.11 -0.18 0.06
C ARG A 32 8.69 1.24 -0.32
N MET A 33 8.74 1.59 -1.61
CA MET A 33 8.24 2.88 -2.12
C MET A 33 6.77 3.07 -1.77
N ALA A 34 5.93 2.05 -1.95
CA ALA A 34 4.51 2.11 -1.60
C ALA A 34 4.21 2.08 -0.09
N THR A 35 5.20 1.84 0.77
CA THR A 35 5.01 1.65 2.22
C THR A 35 5.95 2.53 3.03
N SER A 36 7.04 1.97 3.56
CA SER A 36 7.91 2.62 4.53
C SER A 36 8.56 3.91 4.03
N VAL A 37 8.93 3.98 2.75
CA VAL A 37 9.58 5.18 2.17
C VAL A 37 8.60 6.35 2.09
N ASN A 38 7.38 6.12 1.60
CA ASN A 38 6.34 7.15 1.59
C ASN A 38 5.92 7.56 3.01
N ALA A 39 5.87 6.61 3.95
CA ALA A 39 5.59 6.89 5.35
C ALA A 39 6.67 7.76 6.00
N GLU A 40 7.95 7.50 5.72
CA GLU A 40 9.06 8.31 6.18
C GLU A 40 9.01 9.73 5.60
N LEU A 41 8.76 9.85 4.29
CA LEU A 41 8.58 11.14 3.63
C LEU A 41 7.43 11.94 4.25
N LEU A 42 6.31 11.28 4.55
CA LEU A 42 5.18 11.91 5.22
C LEU A 42 5.52 12.36 6.66
N ALA A 43 6.29 11.55 7.39
CA ALA A 43 6.74 11.88 8.74
C ALA A 43 7.63 13.15 8.78
N LEU A 44 8.33 13.48 7.69
CA LEU A 44 9.07 14.75 7.58
C LEU A 44 8.18 15.99 7.63
N SER A 45 6.86 15.85 7.44
CA SER A 45 5.89 16.94 7.64
C SER A 45 5.64 17.29 9.12
N ASN A 46 6.21 16.51 10.05
CA ASN A 46 6.18 16.70 11.50
C ASN A 46 4.78 17.10 12.02
N LEU A 47 4.62 18.28 12.62
CA LEU A 47 3.37 18.77 13.21
C LEU A 47 2.18 18.87 12.23
N ARG A 48 2.40 18.71 10.92
CA ARG A 48 1.36 18.70 9.90
C ARG A 48 0.94 17.29 9.46
N THR A 49 1.54 16.23 10.04
CA THR A 49 1.08 14.87 9.79
C THR A 49 -0.30 14.67 10.44
N PRO A 50 -1.31 14.18 9.70
CA PRO A 50 -2.63 13.88 10.27
C PRO A 50 -2.64 12.53 11.04
N PHE A 51 -1.54 11.78 11.01
CA PHE A 51 -1.45 10.43 11.55
C PHE A 51 -0.77 10.41 12.92
N PRO A 52 -1.40 9.82 13.97
CA PRO A 52 -0.86 9.82 15.33
C PRO A 52 0.27 8.81 15.56
N GLY A 53 0.57 7.96 14.58
CA GLY A 53 1.56 6.88 14.70
C GLY A 53 2.31 6.62 13.39
N LYS A 54 3.27 5.69 13.45
CA LYS A 54 4.05 5.29 12.26
C LYS A 54 3.18 4.53 11.26
N LEU A 55 3.45 4.75 9.97
CA LEU A 55 2.82 4.09 8.84
C LEU A 55 3.80 3.19 8.10
N GLY A 56 3.28 2.26 7.29
CA GLY A 56 4.09 1.46 6.37
C GLY A 56 5.04 0.46 7.03
N VAL A 57 4.84 0.14 8.31
CA VAL A 57 5.64 -0.81 9.09
C VAL A 57 4.74 -1.62 10.04
N ILE A 58 5.05 -2.90 10.21
CA ILE A 58 4.41 -3.77 11.21
C ILE A 58 5.28 -3.78 12.46
N GLN A 59 4.90 -2.98 13.45
CA GLN A 59 5.59 -2.87 14.74
C GLN A 59 4.61 -2.38 15.80
N GLU A 60 4.97 -2.55 17.07
CA GLU A 60 4.21 -1.97 18.18
C GLU A 60 4.13 -0.43 18.05
N GLY A 61 2.96 0.13 18.36
CA GLY A 61 2.70 1.57 18.29
C GLY A 61 2.56 2.15 16.87
N ALA A 62 2.66 1.34 15.81
CA ALA A 62 2.28 1.76 14.46
C ALA A 62 0.76 1.72 14.26
N LEU A 63 0.27 2.43 13.24
CA LEU A 63 -1.13 2.35 12.84
C LEU A 63 -1.45 0.94 12.34
N ALA A 64 -2.61 0.43 12.76
CA ALA A 64 -3.09 -0.91 12.42
C ALA A 64 -3.75 -0.93 11.02
N ASP A 65 -2.95 -0.60 10.02
CA ASP A 65 -3.28 -0.65 8.59
C ASP A 65 -2.56 -1.85 7.96
N ILE A 66 -3.30 -2.91 7.66
CA ILE A 66 -2.75 -4.21 7.26
C ILE A 66 -3.48 -4.72 6.03
N LEU A 67 -2.71 -5.23 5.07
CA LEU A 67 -3.19 -6.01 3.93
C LEU A 67 -2.68 -7.44 4.06
N VAL A 68 -3.56 -8.42 3.89
CA VAL A 68 -3.19 -9.84 3.76
C VAL A 68 -3.38 -10.25 2.30
N LEU A 69 -2.32 -10.75 1.69
CA LEU A 69 -2.29 -11.13 0.27
C LEU A 69 -2.28 -12.66 0.10
N ASN A 70 -2.95 -13.13 -0.94
CA ASN A 70 -2.95 -14.52 -1.40
C ASN A 70 -1.70 -14.81 -2.24
N GLY A 71 -0.52 -14.73 -1.61
CA GLY A 71 0.77 -14.95 -2.25
C GLY A 71 1.86 -14.03 -1.73
N ASN A 72 3.07 -14.17 -2.26
CA ASN A 72 4.23 -13.39 -1.84
C ASN A 72 4.51 -12.25 -2.85
N PRO A 73 4.28 -10.96 -2.48
CA PRO A 73 4.53 -9.83 -3.37
C PRO A 73 6.02 -9.59 -3.65
N LEU A 74 6.93 -10.24 -2.91
CA LEU A 74 8.37 -10.21 -3.21
C LEU A 74 8.71 -11.12 -4.40
N GLU A 75 7.93 -12.20 -4.60
CA GLU A 75 8.06 -13.10 -5.74
C GLU A 75 7.28 -12.60 -6.95
N ASP A 76 6.04 -12.15 -6.75
CA ASP A 76 5.20 -11.57 -7.81
C ASP A 76 4.49 -10.29 -7.36
N ILE A 77 5.02 -9.13 -7.77
CA ILE A 77 4.43 -7.83 -7.44
C ILE A 77 3.08 -7.60 -8.15
N ARG A 78 2.76 -8.36 -9.20
CA ARG A 78 1.50 -8.24 -9.96
C ARG A 78 0.28 -8.67 -9.16
N LEU A 79 0.47 -9.31 -8.00
CA LEU A 79 -0.60 -9.57 -7.05
C LEU A 79 -1.36 -8.29 -6.65
N ILE A 80 -0.71 -7.13 -6.70
CA ILE A 80 -1.30 -5.82 -6.35
C ILE A 80 -2.22 -5.29 -7.47
N GLU A 81 -2.11 -5.79 -8.70
CA GLU A 81 -2.91 -5.33 -9.85
C GLU A 81 -4.39 -5.70 -9.73
N ASP A 82 -4.69 -6.82 -9.06
CA ASP A 82 -6.04 -7.33 -8.84
C ASP A 82 -6.30 -7.55 -7.33
N PRO A 83 -6.57 -6.47 -6.58
CA PRO A 83 -6.79 -6.56 -5.14
C PRO A 83 -8.10 -7.27 -4.78
N GLU A 84 -9.07 -7.36 -5.70
CA GLU A 84 -10.31 -8.07 -5.41
C GLU A 84 -10.06 -9.56 -5.24
N LYS A 85 -9.23 -10.13 -6.13
CA LYS A 85 -8.81 -11.53 -6.09
C LYS A 85 -7.72 -11.81 -5.05
N ASN A 86 -6.73 -10.93 -4.96
CA ASN A 86 -5.48 -11.25 -4.26
C ASN A 86 -5.39 -10.68 -2.84
N VAL A 87 -6.24 -9.73 -2.43
CA VAL A 87 -6.27 -9.23 -1.05
C VAL A 87 -7.36 -9.97 -0.28
N ALA A 88 -6.96 -10.84 0.64
CA ALA A 88 -7.87 -11.61 1.50
C ALA A 88 -8.44 -10.76 2.65
N VAL A 89 -7.60 -9.92 3.26
CA VAL A 89 -7.99 -9.08 4.39
C VAL A 89 -7.50 -7.66 4.20
N VAL A 90 -8.37 -6.70 4.50
CA VAL A 90 -8.03 -5.28 4.66
C VAL A 90 -8.40 -4.88 6.07
N MET A 91 -7.41 -4.49 6.88
CA MET A 91 -7.60 -3.84 8.16
C MET A 91 -7.16 -2.39 8.04
N LYS A 92 -7.98 -1.47 8.54
CA LYS A 92 -7.69 -0.05 8.60
C LYS A 92 -8.08 0.51 9.96
N ASP A 93 -7.20 1.27 10.59
CA ASP A 93 -7.41 1.82 11.95
C ASP A 93 -7.83 0.72 12.96
N GLY A 94 -7.23 -0.47 12.82
CA GLY A 94 -7.55 -1.64 13.67
C GLY A 94 -8.92 -2.29 13.40
N ARG A 95 -9.66 -1.81 12.39
CA ARG A 95 -10.97 -2.35 12.01
C ARG A 95 -10.85 -3.11 10.70
N VAL A 96 -11.37 -4.33 10.68
CA VAL A 96 -11.46 -5.14 9.47
C VAL A 96 -12.51 -4.52 8.52
N ARG A 97 -12.11 -4.21 7.29
CA ARG A 97 -12.94 -3.63 6.22
C ARG A 97 -13.28 -4.65 5.13
N LYS A 98 -12.39 -5.61 4.89
CA LYS A 98 -12.61 -6.78 4.02
C LYS A 98 -12.06 -8.00 4.73
N ASN A 99 -12.80 -9.11 4.71
CA ASN A 99 -12.32 -10.42 5.13
C ASN A 99 -12.93 -11.49 4.23
N ALA A 100 -12.08 -12.27 3.57
CA ALA A 100 -12.44 -13.37 2.69
C ALA A 100 -11.72 -14.68 3.08
N LEU A 101 -11.26 -14.78 4.33
CA LEU A 101 -10.72 -15.99 4.94
C LEU A 101 -11.83 -16.94 5.40
#